data_AF-M1D6V1-F1
#
_entry.id   AF-M1D6V1-F1
#
_cell.length_a   1.000
_cell.length_b   1.000
_cell.length_c   1.000
_cell.angle_alpha   90.00
_cell.angle_beta   90.00
_cell.angle_gamma   90.00
#
_symmetry.space_group_name_H-M   'P 1'
#
loop_
_entity.id
_entity.type
_entity.pdbx_description
1 polymer ?
#
loop_
_entity_poly.entity_id
_entity_poly.type
_entity_poly.pdbx_seq_one_letter_code
_entity_poly.pdbx_strand_id
1 'polypeptide(L)'
;MATEAHLPVILGRSIGIFTYQGLSLQTRYNSTVRVNPNYPQALALISWANENKTMLLSCASEKTSTSSSVNPTIVTPAGQQVISIADISSAPSLPTDGSALC
;
A
#
# COMPACT_ATOMS: atom_id res chain seq x y z
N MET A 1 3.75 -24.42 17.12
CA MET A 1 4.27 -24.65 15.77
C MET A 1 4.75 -23.32 15.24
N ALA A 2 6.06 -23.04 15.28
CA ALA A 2 6.59 -21.80 14.75
C ALA A 2 6.51 -21.86 13.21
N THR A 3 5.75 -20.96 12.59
CA THR A 3 5.74 -20.80 11.14
C THR A 3 7.12 -20.32 10.70
N GLU A 4 7.90 -21.20 10.08
CA GLU A 4 9.16 -20.85 9.43
C GLU A 4 8.92 -19.68 8.47
N ALA A 5 9.55 -18.55 8.75
CA ALA A 5 9.42 -17.37 7.90
C ALA A 5 10.04 -17.68 6.54
N HIS A 6 9.20 -17.69 5.50
CA HIS A 6 9.60 -17.96 4.12
C HIS A 6 9.85 -16.63 3.40
N LEU A 7 11.01 -16.49 2.76
CA LEU A 7 11.45 -15.28 2.06
C LEU A 7 11.29 -15.46 0.53
N PRO A 8 10.15 -15.06 -0.07
CA PRO A 8 9.97 -15.21 -1.50
C PRO A 8 10.80 -14.19 -2.28
N VAL A 9 11.32 -14.61 -3.44
CA VAL A 9 11.93 -13.70 -4.42
C VAL A 9 10.89 -13.32 -5.47
N ILE A 10 10.72 -12.01 -5.67
CA ILE A 10 9.73 -11.47 -6.60
C ILE A 10 10.47 -10.79 -7.76
N LEU A 11 10.16 -11.19 -8.99
CA LEU A 11 10.60 -10.51 -10.20
C LEU A 11 9.44 -9.70 -10.77
N GLY A 12 9.59 -8.38 -10.77
CA GLY A 12 8.67 -7.45 -11.42
C GLY A 12 9.22 -6.98 -12.77
N ARG A 13 8.38 -6.99 -13.81
CA ARG A 13 8.66 -6.40 -15.13
C ARG A 13 7.65 -5.29 -15.42
N SER A 14 8.11 -4.22 -16.07
CA SER A 14 7.29 -3.03 -16.37
C SER A 14 6.63 -2.44 -15.12
N ILE A 15 7.40 -2.35 -14.02
CA ILE A 15 6.96 -1.74 -12.77
C ILE A 15 7.14 -0.22 -12.87
N GLY A 16 6.11 0.54 -12.52
CA GLY A 16 6.18 1.99 -12.44
C GLY A 16 6.88 2.43 -11.15
N ILE A 17 7.66 3.50 -11.25
CA ILE A 17 8.12 4.25 -10.09
C ILE A 17 7.07 5.30 -9.77
N PHE A 18 6.76 5.44 -8.49
CA PHE A 18 5.84 6.44 -7.97
C PHE A 18 6.46 7.11 -6.75
N THR A 19 6.05 8.34 -6.45
CA THR A 19 6.65 9.14 -5.36
C THR A 19 5.67 9.46 -4.23
N TYR A 20 4.54 8.75 -4.18
CA TYR A 20 3.58 8.91 -3.08
C TYR A 20 4.18 8.41 -1.78
N GLN A 21 4.23 9.29 -0.77
CA GLN A 21 4.87 9.05 0.52
C GLN A 21 6.36 8.64 0.41
N GLY A 22 7.06 9.10 -0.63
CA GLY A 22 8.44 8.76 -0.92
C GLY A 22 8.59 7.82 -2.11
N LEU A 23 9.80 7.27 -2.30
CA LEU A 23 10.10 6.38 -3.43
C LEU A 23 9.35 5.05 -3.27
N SER A 24 8.38 4.81 -4.16
CA SER A 24 7.54 3.63 -4.16
C SER A 24 7.45 3.00 -5.55
N LEU A 25 6.98 1.75 -5.58
CA LEU A 25 6.74 0.99 -6.80
C LEU A 25 5.25 0.77 -6.98
N GLN A 26 4.78 0.85 -8.22
CA GLN A 26 3.38 0.64 -8.59
C GLN A 26 3.28 -0.27 -9.80
N THR A 27 2.33 -1.20 -9.80
CA THR A 27 1.99 -2.00 -10.98
C THR A 27 1.24 -1.15 -12.01
N ARG A 28 1.49 -1.44 -13.29
CA ARG A 28 0.81 -0.90 -14.46
C ARG A 28 0.01 -2.01 -15.12
N TYR A 29 -0.87 -1.64 -16.06
CA TYR A 29 -1.68 -2.61 -16.81
C TYR A 29 -0.84 -3.68 -17.52
N ASN A 30 0.38 -3.34 -17.95
CA ASN A 30 1.31 -4.24 -18.64
C ASN A 30 2.42 -4.80 -17.72
N SER A 31 2.30 -4.64 -16.40
CA SER A 31 3.25 -5.22 -15.46
C SER A 31 3.12 -6.74 -15.43
N THR A 32 4.23 -7.41 -15.15
CA THR A 32 4.25 -8.85 -14.85
C THR A 32 4.97 -9.06 -13.54
N VAL A 33 4.38 -9.87 -12.66
CA VAL A 33 4.97 -10.24 -11.37
C VAL A 33 5.12 -11.76 -11.36
N ARG A 34 6.33 -12.25 -11.09
CA ARG A 34 6.61 -13.67 -10.93
C ARG A 34 7.19 -13.92 -9.55
N VAL A 35 6.68 -14.94 -8.89
CA VAL A 35 7.15 -15.39 -7.58
C VAL A 35 8.07 -16.58 -7.78
N ASN A 36 9.26 -16.53 -7.18
CA ASN A 36 10.30 -17.56 -7.22
C ASN A 36 10.57 -18.07 -8.66
N PRO A 37 10.87 -17.18 -9.62
CA PRO A 37 11.16 -17.64 -10.97
C PRO A 37 12.47 -18.44 -11.01
N ASN A 38 12.55 -19.42 -11.90
CA ASN A 38 13.72 -20.29 -12.06
C ASN A 38 14.78 -19.68 -13.00
N TYR A 39 15.22 -18.47 -12.70
CA TYR A 39 16.30 -17.79 -13.43
C TYR A 39 17.57 -17.77 -12.58
N PRO A 40 18.78 -17.83 -13.18
CA PRO A 40 20.02 -17.83 -12.41
C PRO A 40 20.14 -16.68 -11.40
N GLN A 41 19.67 -15.48 -11.78
CA GLN A 41 19.68 -14.30 -10.92
C GLN A 41 18.74 -14.45 -9.72
N ALA A 42 17.55 -15.03 -9.94
CA ALA A 42 16.58 -15.25 -8.88
C ALA A 42 17.04 -16.36 -7.94
N LEU A 43 17.65 -17.43 -8.46
CA LEU A 43 18.26 -18.48 -7.65
C LEU A 43 19.40 -17.95 -6.78
N ALA A 44 20.28 -17.12 -7.35
CA ALA A 44 21.35 -16.48 -6.57
C ALA A 44 20.79 -15.61 -5.43
N LEU A 45 19.71 -14.85 -5.70
CA LEU A 45 19.06 -14.03 -4.68
C LEU A 45 18.36 -14.89 -3.61
N ILE A 46 17.75 -16.01 -3.99
CA ILE A 46 17.17 -16.98 -3.04
C ILE A 46 18.27 -17.55 -2.13
N SER A 47 19.40 -17.99 -2.69
CA SER A 47 20.52 -18.51 -1.91
C SER A 47 21.05 -17.46 -0.94
N TRP A 48 21.29 -16.24 -1.42
CA TRP A 48 21.71 -15.12 -0.58
C TRP A 48 20.71 -14.82 0.54
N ALA A 49 19.41 -14.80 0.23
CA ALA A 49 18.37 -14.53 1.23
C ALA A 49 18.31 -15.61 2.32
N ASN A 50 18.54 -16.88 1.95
CA ASN A 50 18.60 -17.98 2.90
C ASN A 50 19.84 -17.90 3.80
N GLU A 51 21.00 -17.56 3.24
CA GLU A 51 22.25 -17.35 4.01
C GLU A 51 22.12 -16.19 5.00
N ASN A 52 21.34 -15.16 4.66
CA ASN A 52 21.18 -13.94 5.44
C ASN A 52 19.83 -13.86 6.18
N LYS A 53 19.13 -15.00 6.34
CA LYS A 53 17.75 -15.06 6.83
C LYS A 53 17.57 -14.36 8.18
N THR A 54 18.51 -14.54 9.12
CA THR A 54 18.44 -13.94 10.46
C THR A 54 18.46 -12.42 10.42
N MET A 55 19.35 -11.83 9.62
CA MET A 55 19.46 -10.38 9.42
C MET A 55 18.20 -9.80 8.74
N LEU A 56 17.68 -10.49 7.73
CA LEU A 56 16.48 -10.03 7.02
C LEU A 56 15.24 -10.02 7.93
N LEU A 57 15.11 -11.03 8.80
CA LEU A 57 14.01 -11.11 9.76
C LEU A 57 14.15 -10.09 10.90
N SER A 58 15.36 -9.76 11.35
CA SER A 58 15.55 -8.72 12.38
C SER A 58 15.19 -7.33 11.86
N CYS A 59 15.54 -7.01 10.60
CA CYS A 59 15.15 -5.73 9.98
C CYS A 59 13.62 -5.53 9.89
N ALA A 60 12.86 -6.60 9.68
CA ALA A 60 11.39 -6.53 9.65
C ALA A 60 10.80 -6.21 11.03
N SER A 61 11.43 -6.70 12.10
CA SER A 61 10.98 -6.50 13.47
C SER A 61 11.21 -5.06 13.96
N GLU A 62 12.29 -4.40 13.53
CA GLU A 62 12.63 -3.04 13.99
C GLU A 62 11.81 -1.94 13.29
N LYS A 63 11.26 -2.22 12.09
CA LYS A 63 10.62 -1.20 11.21
C LYS A 63 9.10 -1.11 11.28
N THR A 64 8.41 -1.85 12.17
CA THR A 64 6.95 -1.69 12.32
C THR A 64 6.57 -0.51 13.24
N SER A 65 7.53 0.17 13.86
CA SER A 65 7.29 1.37 14.66
C SER A 65 7.67 2.67 13.93
N THR A 66 7.42 2.76 12.63
CA THR A 66 7.15 4.08 12.04
C THR A 66 5.64 4.22 11.97
N SER A 67 5.04 4.49 13.13
CA SER A 67 3.75 5.19 13.18
C SER A 67 3.99 6.50 12.43
N SER A 68 3.71 6.53 11.13
CA SER A 68 3.51 7.79 10.46
C SER A 68 2.21 8.32 11.05
N SER A 69 2.30 9.08 12.14
CA SER A 69 1.19 9.84 12.72
C SER A 69 0.76 11.01 11.83
N VAL A 70 1.11 10.98 10.54
CA VAL A 70 0.35 11.72 9.55
C VAL A 70 -1.00 11.02 9.43
N ASN A 71 -1.95 11.51 10.23
CA ASN A 71 -3.36 11.45 9.86
C ASN A 71 -3.43 11.75 8.35
N PRO A 72 -4.03 10.87 7.53
CA PRO A 72 -4.21 11.19 6.12
C PRO A 72 -4.90 12.55 6.06
N THR A 73 -4.20 13.55 5.53
CA THR A 73 -4.81 14.85 5.27
C THR A 73 -5.85 14.63 4.20
N ILE A 74 -7.09 14.41 4.64
CA ILE A 74 -8.26 14.45 3.78
C ILE A 74 -8.35 15.90 3.34
N VAL A 75 -7.91 16.18 2.10
CA VAL A 75 -8.14 17.48 1.47
C VAL A 75 -9.62 17.51 1.12
N THR A 76 -10.42 17.93 2.08
CA THR A 76 -11.83 18.17 1.88
C THR A 76 -11.97 19.41 1.01
N PRO A 77 -12.62 19.34 -0.17
CA PRO A 77 -12.90 20.53 -0.97
C PRO A 77 -13.64 21.55 -0.12
N ALA A 78 -13.34 22.84 -0.30
CA ALA A 78 -14.01 23.91 0.43
C ALA A 78 -15.53 23.75 0.29
N GLY A 79 -16.22 23.45 1.39
CA GLY A 79 -17.68 23.26 1.44
C GLY A 79 -18.16 21.87 1.87
N GLN A 80 -17.30 20.86 2.00
CA GLN A 80 -17.71 19.52 2.44
C GLN A 80 -17.40 19.33 3.95
N GLN A 81 -18.38 18.90 4.74
CA GLN A 81 -18.20 18.61 6.16
C GLN A 81 -17.85 17.13 6.34
N VAL A 82 -16.78 16.84 7.10
CA VAL A 82 -16.46 15.46 7.51
C VAL A 82 -17.35 15.10 8.68
N ILE A 83 -18.18 14.07 8.53
CA ILE A 83 -19.04 13.52 9.61
C ILE A 83 -18.67 12.06 9.87
N SER A 84 -18.88 11.59 11.11
CA SER A 84 -18.71 10.18 11.46
C SER A 84 -19.71 9.31 10.71
N ILE A 85 -19.33 8.08 10.38
CA ILE A 85 -20.25 7.11 9.75
C ILE A 85 -21.47 6.85 10.64
N ALA A 86 -21.29 6.88 11.96
CA ALA A 86 -22.37 6.73 12.93
C ALA A 86 -23.41 7.87 12.84
N ASP A 87 -23.00 9.05 12.38
CA ASP A 87 -23.82 10.27 12.35
C ASP A 87 -24.48 10.51 10.98
N ILE A 88 -24.27 9.62 9.99
CA ILE A 88 -24.86 9.75 8.65
C ILE A 88 -26.39 9.78 8.70
N SER A 89 -27.01 9.05 9.62
CA SER A 89 -28.47 9.03 9.77
C SER A 89 -29.05 10.37 10.24
N SER A 90 -28.23 11.24 10.82
CA SER A 90 -28.62 12.55 11.35
C SER A 90 -28.18 13.70 10.45
N ALA A 91 -27.52 13.40 9.32
CA ALA A 91 -27.04 14.41 8.39
C ALA A 91 -28.25 15.10 7.72
N PRO A 92 -28.29 16.45 7.68
CA PRO A 92 -29.36 17.16 7.00
C PRO A 92 -29.34 16.80 5.51
N SER A 93 -30.43 16.20 5.02
CA SER A 93 -30.64 16.05 3.58
C SER A 93 -30.69 17.44 2.95
N LEU A 94 -29.92 17.67 1.88
CA LEU A 94 -30.00 18.86 1.05
C LEU A 94 -31.48 19.17 0.74
N PRO A 95 -31.92 20.45 0.79
CA PRO A 95 -33.23 20.80 0.29
C PRO A 95 -33.28 20.45 -1.20
N THR A 96 -34.14 19.50 -1.56
CA THR A 96 -34.64 19.36 -2.93
C THR A 96 -35.51 20.57 -3.22
N ASP A 97 -34.89 21.70 -3.56
CA ASP A 97 -35.63 22.84 -4.11
C ASP A 97 -35.82 22.61 -5.60
N GLY A 98 -36.99 22.08 -5.94
CA GLY A 98 -37.50 22.11 -7.30
C GLY A 98 -38.07 23.50 -7.58
N SER A 99 -37.28 24.39 -8.17
CA SER A 99 -37.64 25.66 -8.86
C SER A 99 -36.31 26.27 -9.36
N ALA A 100 -36.05 26.67 -10.60
CA ALA A 100 -36.90 27.16 -11.67
C ALA A 100 -36.29 26.82 -13.04
N LEU A 101 -37.15 26.48 -13.99
CA LEU A 101 -36.90 26.70 -15.42
C LEU A 101 -37.01 28.21 -15.67
N CYS A 102 -35.92 28.82 -16.11
CA CYS A 102 -35.83 29.99 -16.99
C CYS A 102 -34.39 30.07 -17.50
#